data_AF-A0A6A3TR04-F1
#
_entry.id   AF-A0A6A3TR04-F1
#
_cell.length_a   1.000
_cell.length_b   1.000
_cell.length_c   1.000
_cell.angle_alpha   90.00
_cell.angle_beta   90.00
_cell.angle_gamma   90.00
#
_symmetry.space_group_name_H-M   'P 1'
#
loop_
_entity.id
_entity.type
_entity.pdbx_description
1 polymer ?
#
loop_
_entity_poly.entity_id
_entity_poly.type
_entity_poly.pdbx_seq_one_letter_code
_entity_poly.pdbx_strand_id
1 'polypeptide(L)'
;MRVCGVVLFAVTALFAGSDADLSVKGKKTVGSAILATGTVDLLPFAGNGAPANRFLREDEERVGGSVSIVDKFKGLKSTLQLRANKGKPASEVFSSLGLAKAGDELFDKTKFADWVKYVDAFNANNPTKTTSTIPTLIARYGDDGLFQLIEAAKKASSTNSLAVRLQGEQMQYWATIGKSPDEVFGLFSLARAGDGIFSNPEGLTTWATYVDDFNAKNQNKATSTISTLIKYYNDDALAKMIELAKNAQTTKSIATKLNAAQMNGWLNSGKSADDVFTLLKLDKSADDLFKNPLYTTWTTYMQIFNQQNPGNNTDLFTTLEKHYKSKPKILEEAKKYPSLEAAATKLQADKIQSYLGRKISPDEVFYQLSLEQSSNVSILGSSI
;
A
#
# COMPACT_ATOMS: atom_id res chain seq x y z
N MET A 1 -44.48 17.51 67.17
CA MET A 1 -43.28 16.73 66.78
C MET A 1 -42.84 17.28 65.42
N ARG A 2 -41.78 18.10 65.27
CA ARG A 2 -40.34 17.73 65.21
C ARG A 2 -40.17 16.38 64.48
N VAL A 3 -39.47 16.26 63.36
CA VAL A 3 -38.02 16.47 63.19
C VAL A 3 -37.65 16.63 61.70
N CYS A 4 -36.64 17.47 61.42
CA CYS A 4 -35.91 17.61 60.16
C CYS A 4 -35.18 16.31 59.74
N GLY A 5 -35.09 16.01 58.45
CA GLY A 5 -34.25 14.94 57.92
C GLY A 5 -33.58 15.34 56.60
N VAL A 6 -32.40 15.94 56.70
CA VAL A 6 -31.43 16.12 55.60
C VAL A 6 -30.97 14.73 55.16
N VAL A 7 -30.98 14.43 53.86
CA VAL A 7 -30.27 13.26 53.31
C VAL A 7 -29.14 13.74 52.42
N LEU A 8 -27.94 13.38 52.88
CA LEU A 8 -26.61 13.72 52.42
C LEU A 8 -26.23 12.78 51.26
N PHE A 9 -25.82 13.30 50.10
CA PHE A 9 -25.11 12.51 49.09
C PHE A 9 -23.64 12.42 49.48
N ALA A 10 -23.19 11.23 49.87
CA ALA A 10 -21.78 10.96 50.11
C ALA A 10 -21.07 10.67 48.77
N VAL A 11 -20.18 11.57 48.37
CA VAL A 11 -19.13 11.30 47.37
C VAL A 11 -17.88 10.93 48.16
N THR A 12 -17.49 9.67 48.13
CA THR A 12 -16.23 9.21 48.72
C THR A 12 -15.07 9.62 47.81
N ALA A 13 -14.35 10.66 48.23
CA ALA A 13 -13.02 10.99 47.72
C ALA A 13 -11.97 10.17 48.47
N LEU A 14 -11.15 9.42 47.73
CA LEU A 14 -9.88 8.87 48.26
C LEU A 14 -8.76 9.85 47.87
N PHE A 15 -8.31 10.63 48.84
CA PHE A 15 -7.00 11.27 48.83
C PHE A 15 -6.15 10.59 49.92
N ALA A 16 -5.06 9.98 49.51
CA ALA A 16 -3.92 9.73 50.38
C ALA A 16 -2.74 10.50 49.78
N GLY A 17 -2.38 11.60 50.43
CA GLY A 17 -1.16 12.35 50.13
C GLY A 17 0.02 11.74 50.87
N SER A 18 1.19 11.84 50.26
CA SER A 18 2.45 11.94 50.97
C SER A 18 3.21 13.11 50.35
N ASP A 19 3.34 14.18 51.12
CA ASP A 19 4.15 15.35 50.81
C ASP A 19 5.64 14.99 50.79
N ALA A 20 6.34 15.43 49.75
CA ALA A 20 7.73 15.82 49.85
C ALA A 20 7.92 17.05 48.95
N ASP A 21 8.11 18.19 49.61
CA ASP A 21 8.37 19.51 49.06
C ASP A 21 9.69 19.53 48.26
N LEU A 22 9.71 20.18 47.09
CA LEU A 22 10.88 20.81 46.46
C LEU A 22 10.42 21.73 45.30
N SER A 23 10.11 22.97 45.70
CA SER A 23 10.35 24.25 45.02
C SER A 23 10.94 24.28 43.57
N VAL A 24 10.15 24.91 42.68
CA VAL A 24 10.51 25.91 41.63
C VAL A 24 10.95 25.50 40.20
N LYS A 25 10.13 26.01 39.25
CA LYS A 25 10.33 26.41 37.83
C LYS A 25 10.33 25.33 36.73
N GLY A 26 9.24 25.37 35.93
CA GLY A 26 9.23 24.97 34.52
C GLY A 26 7.91 24.33 34.09
N LYS A 27 7.07 25.04 33.33
CA LYS A 27 5.87 24.49 32.67
C LYS A 27 6.26 23.25 31.85
N LYS A 28 5.79 22.08 32.26
CA LYS A 28 5.77 20.84 31.46
C LYS A 28 4.33 20.55 31.06
N THR A 29 4.08 20.53 29.75
CA THR A 29 2.98 19.81 29.12
C THR A 29 3.16 18.31 29.41
N VAL A 30 2.21 17.71 30.12
CA VAL A 30 2.03 16.27 30.26
C VAL A 30 1.40 15.79 28.93
N GLY A 31 1.92 14.85 28.15
CA GLY A 31 2.87 13.79 28.40
C GLY A 31 2.36 12.60 27.61
N SER A 32 2.90 12.41 26.41
CA SER A 32 2.77 11.16 25.63
C SER A 32 3.10 9.98 26.53
N ALA A 33 2.20 9.01 26.61
CA ALA A 33 2.53 7.70 27.16
C ALA A 33 1.73 6.59 26.46
N ILE A 34 2.47 5.87 25.60
CA ILE A 34 2.49 4.41 25.45
C ILE A 34 1.27 3.77 24.76
N LEU A 35 1.45 3.45 23.47
CA LEU A 35 1.11 2.13 22.92
C LEU A 35 2.30 1.63 22.11
N ALA A 36 3.15 0.85 22.77
CA ALA A 36 4.20 0.06 22.17
C ALA A 36 3.69 -1.39 22.03
N THR A 37 3.20 -1.76 20.85
CA THR A 37 3.27 -3.13 20.34
C THR A 37 3.37 -3.06 18.82
N GLY A 38 4.53 -3.46 18.30
CA GLY A 38 4.85 -3.45 16.87
C GLY A 38 5.91 -2.41 16.55
N THR A 39 7.18 -2.82 16.53
CA THR A 39 8.22 -2.11 15.82
C THR A 39 7.79 -2.02 14.35
N VAL A 40 7.34 -0.85 13.92
CA VAL A 40 7.22 -0.54 12.50
C VAL A 40 8.65 -0.30 12.06
N ASP A 41 9.25 -1.27 11.36
CA ASP A 41 10.51 -1.04 10.66
C ASP A 41 10.25 0.07 9.63
N LEU A 42 10.66 1.28 10.01
CA LEU A 42 10.67 2.43 9.13
C LEU A 42 11.69 2.13 8.02
N LEU A 43 11.21 1.87 6.81
CA LEU A 43 12.06 1.95 5.64
C LEU A 43 12.72 3.35 5.63
N PRO A 44 14.05 3.45 5.43
CA PRO A 44 14.76 4.70 5.54
C PRO A 44 14.28 5.68 4.46
N PHE A 45 13.70 6.81 4.88
CA PHE A 45 13.41 7.94 3.99
C PHE A 45 14.69 8.72 3.74
N ALA A 46 15.14 8.73 2.49
CA ALA A 46 16.13 9.68 2.01
C ALA A 46 15.48 11.06 1.87
N GLY A 47 15.92 12.01 2.70
CA GLY A 47 15.59 13.42 2.55
C GLY A 47 16.20 14.04 1.29
N ASN A 48 15.42 14.94 0.67
CA ASN A 48 15.79 15.94 -0.33
C ASN A 48 16.71 15.52 -1.50
N GLY A 49 16.12 15.43 -2.70
CA GLY A 49 16.81 15.75 -3.95
C GLY A 49 17.31 14.60 -4.82
N ALA A 50 17.00 13.34 -4.50
CA ALA A 50 17.29 12.17 -5.34
C ALA A 50 16.02 11.32 -5.52
N PRO A 51 15.85 10.55 -6.60
CA PRO A 51 14.66 9.71 -6.78
C PRO A 51 14.75 8.53 -5.81
N ALA A 52 14.30 8.76 -4.57
CA ALA A 52 14.08 7.72 -3.59
C ALA A 52 12.80 6.98 -3.95
N ASN A 53 12.86 5.65 -3.84
CA ASN A 53 11.78 4.67 -4.02
C ASN A 53 11.69 4.08 -5.44
N ARG A 54 12.52 3.07 -5.67
CA ARG A 54 12.22 1.98 -6.61
C ARG A 54 11.36 0.98 -5.83
N PHE A 55 10.08 0.85 -6.17
CA PHE A 55 9.01 0.11 -5.50
C PHE A 55 9.36 -1.33 -5.13
N LEU A 56 10.34 -1.98 -5.78
CA LEU A 56 10.57 -3.43 -5.62
C LEU A 56 12.01 -3.90 -5.31
N ARG A 57 12.99 -3.02 -5.12
CA ARG A 57 14.38 -3.45 -4.87
C ARG A 57 14.75 -3.52 -3.38
N GLU A 58 14.40 -4.62 -2.74
CA GLU A 58 15.14 -5.08 -1.55
C GLU A 58 15.78 -6.47 -1.76
N ASP A 59 15.21 -7.32 -2.64
CA ASP A 59 15.71 -8.68 -2.88
C ASP A 59 16.03 -9.01 -4.35
N GLU A 60 16.29 -8.00 -5.20
CA GLU A 60 16.91 -8.30 -6.51
C GLU A 60 18.39 -8.62 -6.29
N GLU A 61 18.68 -9.89 -6.02
CA GLU A 61 19.92 -10.48 -6.52
C GLU A 61 20.03 -10.09 -7.99
N ARG A 62 21.01 -9.24 -8.29
CA ARG A 62 21.40 -8.95 -9.67
C ARG A 62 21.64 -10.30 -10.36
N VAL A 63 20.66 -10.77 -11.15
CA VAL A 63 20.95 -11.62 -12.31
C VAL A 63 21.61 -10.71 -13.34
N GLY A 64 22.84 -10.35 -13.00
CA GLY A 64 23.75 -9.47 -13.70
C GLY A 64 25.16 -9.85 -13.28
N GLY A 65 25.39 -11.15 -13.04
CA GLY A 65 26.72 -11.71 -13.15
C GLY A 65 27.21 -11.37 -14.55
N SER A 66 28.38 -10.74 -14.61
CA SER A 66 29.09 -10.47 -15.86
C SER A 66 29.45 -11.80 -16.52
N VAL A 67 28.48 -12.41 -17.22
CA VAL A 67 28.70 -13.58 -18.06
C VAL A 67 29.66 -13.14 -19.15
N SER A 68 30.82 -13.79 -19.20
CA SER A 68 31.83 -13.57 -20.23
C SER A 68 31.16 -13.62 -21.60
N ILE A 69 31.57 -12.72 -22.50
CA ILE A 69 31.11 -12.70 -23.89
C ILE A 69 31.23 -14.11 -24.51
N VAL A 70 32.27 -14.88 -24.14
CA VAL A 70 32.52 -16.25 -24.60
C VAL A 70 31.43 -17.24 -24.15
N ASP A 71 30.95 -17.13 -22.90
CA ASP A 71 29.92 -18.02 -22.37
C ASP A 71 28.56 -17.78 -23.03
N LYS A 72 28.27 -16.55 -23.47
CA LYS A 72 27.03 -16.20 -24.21
C LYS A 72 26.91 -16.91 -25.55
N PHE A 73 28.03 -17.34 -26.15
CA PHE A 73 28.04 -17.99 -27.47
C PHE A 73 28.03 -19.53 -27.42
N LYS A 74 28.11 -20.14 -26.22
CA LYS A 74 28.18 -21.60 -26.09
C LYS A 74 26.89 -22.25 -26.64
N GLY A 75 27.04 -22.99 -27.73
CA GLY A 75 25.94 -23.70 -28.41
C GLY A 75 25.21 -22.91 -29.51
N LEU A 76 25.66 -21.70 -29.89
CA LEU A 76 25.16 -21.03 -31.09
C LEU A 76 25.77 -21.67 -32.35
N LYS A 77 24.95 -21.97 -33.36
CA LYS A 77 25.45 -22.48 -34.65
C LYS A 77 26.39 -21.48 -35.32
N SER A 78 27.52 -21.95 -35.83
CA SER A 78 28.56 -21.13 -36.48
C SER A 78 28.02 -20.22 -37.58
N THR A 79 27.02 -20.68 -38.34
CA THR A 79 26.34 -19.90 -39.39
C THR A 79 25.57 -18.70 -38.84
N LEU A 80 24.94 -18.82 -37.67
CA LEU A 80 24.23 -17.71 -37.02
C LEU A 80 25.23 -16.71 -36.43
N GLN A 81 26.32 -17.19 -35.84
CA GLN A 81 27.37 -16.33 -35.31
C GLN A 81 28.01 -15.47 -36.42
N LEU A 82 28.28 -16.05 -37.59
CA LEU A 82 28.78 -15.30 -38.74
C LEU A 82 27.79 -14.21 -39.19
N ARG A 83 26.48 -14.51 -39.20
CA ARG A 83 25.44 -13.53 -39.54
C ARG A 83 25.36 -12.40 -38.51
N ALA A 84 25.62 -12.68 -37.23
CA ALA A 84 25.62 -11.68 -36.17
C ALA A 84 26.82 -10.73 -36.32
N ASN A 85 28.01 -11.28 -36.60
CA ASN A 85 29.21 -10.51 -36.87
C ASN A 85 29.08 -9.60 -38.10
N LYS A 86 28.34 -10.06 -39.12
CA LYS A 86 28.04 -9.27 -40.32
C LYS A 86 26.94 -8.22 -40.12
N GLY A 87 26.40 -8.08 -38.92
CA GLY A 87 25.37 -7.08 -38.62
C GLY A 87 24.07 -7.33 -39.39
N LYS A 88 23.71 -8.60 -39.67
CA LYS A 88 22.45 -8.90 -40.33
C LYS A 88 21.25 -8.48 -39.47
N PRO A 89 20.15 -7.94 -40.04
CA PRO A 89 18.97 -7.58 -39.24
C PRO A 89 18.31 -8.79 -38.59
N ALA A 90 17.87 -8.64 -37.33
CA ALA A 90 17.19 -9.71 -36.59
C ALA A 90 15.92 -10.22 -37.30
N SER A 91 15.18 -9.33 -37.97
CA SER A 91 13.97 -9.66 -38.73
C SER A 91 14.24 -10.51 -39.98
N GLU A 92 15.38 -10.27 -40.67
CA GLU A 92 15.84 -11.08 -41.80
C GLU A 92 16.17 -12.50 -41.32
N VAL A 93 16.93 -12.61 -40.22
CA VAL A 93 17.31 -13.90 -39.67
C VAL A 93 16.10 -14.67 -39.12
N PHE A 94 15.17 -13.99 -38.44
CA PHE A 94 13.91 -14.58 -37.97
C PHE A 94 13.14 -15.25 -39.11
N SER A 95 12.95 -14.52 -40.21
CA SER A 95 12.26 -15.03 -41.40
C SER A 95 13.01 -16.19 -42.06
N SER A 96 14.35 -16.10 -42.15
CA SER A 96 15.19 -17.17 -42.73
C SER A 96 15.14 -18.48 -41.95
N LEU A 97 14.83 -18.43 -40.65
CA LEU A 97 14.66 -19.61 -39.80
C LEU A 97 13.27 -20.24 -39.94
N GLY A 98 12.38 -19.64 -40.72
CA GLY A 98 11.00 -20.10 -40.92
C GLY A 98 10.06 -19.74 -39.76
N LEU A 99 10.52 -18.91 -38.81
CA LEU A 99 9.76 -18.56 -37.60
C LEU A 99 8.54 -17.70 -37.89
N ALA A 100 8.51 -17.01 -39.03
CA ALA A 100 7.37 -16.23 -39.49
C ALA A 100 6.07 -17.05 -39.67
N LYS A 101 6.18 -18.37 -39.81
CA LYS A 101 5.04 -19.28 -39.99
C LYS A 101 4.70 -20.06 -38.71
N ALA A 102 5.36 -19.78 -37.59
CA ALA A 102 5.22 -20.58 -36.38
C ALA A 102 3.91 -20.35 -35.63
N GLY A 103 3.21 -19.22 -35.87
CA GLY A 103 1.96 -18.89 -35.16
C GLY A 103 2.17 -18.92 -33.65
N ASP A 104 1.23 -19.53 -32.94
CA ASP A 104 1.24 -19.64 -31.48
C ASP A 104 2.23 -20.70 -30.96
N GLU A 105 2.73 -21.58 -31.84
CA GLU A 105 3.74 -22.61 -31.49
C GLU A 105 5.18 -22.06 -31.52
N LEU A 106 5.37 -20.74 -31.56
CA LEU A 106 6.68 -20.11 -31.71
C LEU A 106 7.67 -20.56 -30.63
N PHE A 107 7.22 -20.63 -29.38
CA PHE A 107 8.05 -20.99 -28.23
C PHE A 107 8.47 -22.45 -28.23
N ASP A 108 7.74 -23.33 -28.92
CA ASP A 108 8.07 -24.75 -29.06
C ASP A 108 9.10 -24.99 -30.17
N LYS A 109 9.34 -24.01 -31.05
CA LYS A 109 10.35 -24.14 -32.11
C LYS A 109 11.74 -23.96 -31.50
N THR A 110 12.56 -25.00 -31.53
CA THR A 110 13.98 -24.94 -31.14
C THR A 110 14.76 -23.82 -31.86
N LYS A 111 14.39 -23.52 -33.11
CA LYS A 111 14.96 -22.42 -33.90
C LYS A 111 14.65 -21.03 -33.32
N PHE A 112 13.60 -20.87 -32.50
CA PHE A 112 13.29 -19.60 -31.84
C PHE A 112 14.33 -19.29 -30.75
N ALA A 113 14.70 -20.28 -29.92
CA ALA A 113 15.78 -20.12 -28.95
C ALA A 113 17.12 -19.81 -29.65
N ASP A 114 17.41 -20.46 -30.78
CA ASP A 114 18.60 -20.14 -31.60
C ASP A 114 18.57 -18.68 -32.10
N TRP A 115 17.39 -18.17 -32.48
CA TRP A 115 17.22 -16.78 -32.91
C TRP A 115 17.41 -15.77 -31.77
N VAL A 116 16.90 -16.05 -30.58
CA VAL A 116 17.11 -15.17 -29.41
C VAL A 116 18.60 -15.11 -29.05
N LYS A 117 19.31 -16.25 -29.04
CA LYS A 117 20.78 -16.29 -28.87
C LYS A 117 21.52 -15.52 -29.97
N TYR A 118 21.00 -15.56 -31.19
CA TYR A 118 21.53 -14.77 -32.29
C TYR A 118 21.38 -13.25 -32.04
N VAL A 119 20.26 -12.80 -31.47
CA VAL A 119 20.08 -11.39 -31.11
C VAL A 119 21.05 -10.96 -30.01
N ASP A 120 21.31 -11.81 -29.02
CA ASP A 120 22.33 -11.56 -27.99
C ASP A 120 23.73 -11.42 -28.60
N ALA A 121 24.07 -12.35 -29.49
CA ALA A 121 25.32 -12.34 -30.25
C ALA A 121 25.47 -11.05 -31.06
N PHE A 122 24.41 -10.65 -31.75
CA PHE A 122 24.39 -9.43 -32.55
C PHE A 122 24.62 -8.19 -31.67
N ASN A 123 23.92 -8.08 -30.54
CA ASN A 123 24.04 -6.95 -29.61
C ASN A 123 25.42 -6.87 -28.95
N ALA A 124 26.01 -8.01 -28.59
CA ALA A 124 27.36 -8.08 -28.04
C ALA A 124 28.42 -7.59 -29.04
N ASN A 125 28.24 -7.91 -30.33
CA ASN A 125 29.20 -7.58 -31.38
C ASN A 125 28.96 -6.19 -32.01
N ASN A 126 27.77 -5.62 -31.80
CA ASN A 126 27.36 -4.33 -32.38
C ASN A 126 26.77 -3.41 -31.29
N PRO A 127 27.54 -3.01 -30.27
CA PRO A 127 27.01 -2.27 -29.10
C PRO A 127 26.42 -0.90 -29.44
N THR A 128 26.77 -0.30 -30.58
CA THR A 128 26.23 0.99 -31.04
C THR A 128 24.97 0.85 -31.91
N LYS A 129 24.57 -0.38 -32.26
CA LYS A 129 23.42 -0.68 -33.12
C LYS A 129 22.58 -1.81 -32.51
N THR A 130 22.32 -1.75 -31.21
CA THR A 130 21.58 -2.82 -30.52
C THR A 130 20.17 -2.97 -31.10
N THR A 131 19.71 -4.20 -31.18
CA THR A 131 18.35 -4.59 -31.58
C THR A 131 17.68 -5.33 -30.43
N SER A 132 16.36 -5.17 -30.29
CA SER A 132 15.57 -5.97 -29.35
C SER A 132 14.84 -7.08 -30.11
N THR A 133 14.59 -8.21 -29.43
CA THR A 133 13.70 -9.26 -29.93
C THR A 133 12.25 -8.74 -30.06
N ILE A 134 11.85 -7.87 -29.14
CA ILE A 134 10.46 -7.44 -28.92
C ILE A 134 9.85 -6.71 -30.11
N PRO A 135 10.47 -5.70 -30.74
CA PRO A 135 9.91 -5.06 -31.94
C PRO A 135 9.65 -6.04 -33.09
N THR A 136 10.53 -7.03 -33.26
CA THR A 136 10.37 -8.05 -34.31
C THR A 136 9.14 -8.91 -34.03
N LEU A 137 8.86 -9.21 -32.76
CA LEU A 137 7.72 -10.02 -32.34
C LEU A 137 6.41 -9.20 -32.34
N ILE A 138 6.43 -7.96 -31.85
CA ILE A 138 5.27 -7.05 -31.89
C ILE A 138 4.79 -6.84 -33.32
N ALA A 139 5.71 -6.69 -34.29
CA ALA A 139 5.34 -6.55 -35.71
C ALA A 139 4.57 -7.74 -36.28
N ARG A 140 4.56 -8.90 -35.59
CA ARG A 140 3.87 -10.13 -36.01
C ARG A 140 2.59 -10.38 -35.21
N TYR A 141 2.67 -10.23 -33.90
CA TYR A 141 1.61 -10.64 -32.97
C TYR A 141 0.83 -9.46 -32.38
N GLY A 142 1.26 -8.22 -32.63
CA GLY A 142 0.80 -7.05 -31.87
C GLY A 142 1.33 -7.06 -30.43
N ASP A 143 1.09 -5.99 -29.69
CA ASP A 143 1.46 -5.89 -28.28
C ASP A 143 0.70 -6.92 -27.43
N ASP A 144 -0.63 -6.91 -27.53
CA ASP A 144 -1.54 -7.75 -26.76
C ASP A 144 -1.34 -9.23 -27.07
N GLY A 145 -1.26 -9.59 -28.35
CA GLY A 145 -1.05 -10.96 -28.78
C GLY A 145 0.32 -11.50 -28.34
N LEU A 146 1.38 -10.69 -28.43
CA LEU A 146 2.70 -11.08 -27.92
C LEU A 146 2.68 -11.27 -26.40
N PHE A 147 2.04 -10.37 -25.66
CA PHE A 147 1.93 -10.47 -24.21
C PHE A 147 1.21 -11.77 -23.79
N GLN A 148 0.07 -12.08 -24.41
CA GLN A 148 -0.67 -13.32 -24.13
C GLN A 148 0.13 -14.57 -24.49
N LEU A 149 0.87 -14.53 -25.62
CA LEU A 149 1.73 -15.63 -26.03
C LEU A 149 2.87 -15.88 -25.03
N ILE A 150 3.50 -14.81 -24.52
CA ILE A 150 4.54 -14.90 -23.47
C ILE A 150 3.94 -15.44 -22.16
N GLU A 151 2.78 -14.93 -21.72
CA GLU A 151 2.11 -15.40 -20.49
C GLU A 151 1.69 -16.87 -20.59
N ALA A 152 1.27 -17.33 -21.77
CA ALA A 152 1.01 -18.76 -22.01
C ALA A 152 2.30 -19.58 -21.94
N ALA A 153 3.38 -19.12 -22.58
CA ALA A 153 4.67 -19.80 -22.58
C ALA A 153 5.33 -19.85 -21.19
N LYS A 154 5.00 -18.94 -20.27
CA LYS A 154 5.44 -19.02 -18.87
C LYS A 154 4.86 -20.22 -18.11
N LYS A 155 3.70 -20.75 -18.53
CA LYS A 155 3.03 -21.86 -17.84
C LYS A 155 3.68 -23.22 -18.09
N ALA A 156 4.41 -23.38 -19.20
CA ALA A 156 5.12 -24.62 -19.53
C ALA A 156 6.58 -24.56 -19.05
N SER A 157 7.02 -25.59 -18.34
CA SER A 157 8.36 -25.65 -17.74
C SER A 157 9.49 -25.56 -18.77
N SER A 158 9.30 -26.13 -19.97
CA SER A 158 10.28 -26.12 -21.06
C SER A 158 10.52 -24.73 -21.66
N THR A 159 9.52 -23.85 -21.63
CA THR A 159 9.54 -22.52 -22.24
C THR A 159 9.62 -21.39 -21.22
N ASN A 160 9.38 -21.69 -19.94
CA ASN A 160 9.26 -20.71 -18.85
C ASN A 160 10.45 -19.74 -18.79
N SER A 161 11.70 -20.23 -18.74
CA SER A 161 12.87 -19.36 -18.60
C SER A 161 13.01 -18.35 -19.75
N LEU A 162 12.76 -18.78 -20.98
CA LEU A 162 12.80 -17.89 -22.15
C LEU A 162 11.63 -16.91 -22.13
N ALA A 163 10.44 -17.36 -21.74
CA ALA A 163 9.25 -16.51 -21.66
C ALA A 163 9.38 -15.43 -20.57
N VAL A 164 9.86 -15.77 -19.38
CA VAL A 164 10.16 -14.82 -18.30
C VAL A 164 11.17 -13.76 -18.76
N ARG A 165 12.24 -14.20 -19.44
CA ARG A 165 13.22 -13.27 -20.02
C ARG A 165 12.56 -12.32 -21.03
N LEU A 166 11.76 -12.85 -21.96
CA LEU A 166 11.09 -12.04 -22.98
C LEU A 166 10.05 -11.10 -22.38
N GLN A 167 9.37 -11.48 -21.29
CA GLN A 167 8.51 -10.57 -20.54
C GLN A 167 9.32 -9.39 -20.00
N GLY A 168 10.49 -9.65 -19.40
CA GLY A 168 11.38 -8.59 -18.93
C GLY A 168 11.82 -7.65 -20.06
N GLU A 169 12.23 -8.22 -21.21
CA GLU A 169 12.57 -7.42 -22.40
C GLU A 169 11.37 -6.61 -22.92
N GLN A 170 10.16 -7.17 -22.88
CA GLN A 170 8.93 -6.49 -23.30
C GLN A 170 8.63 -5.28 -22.42
N MET A 171 8.69 -5.45 -21.09
CA MET A 171 8.49 -4.36 -20.12
C MET A 171 9.53 -3.25 -20.30
N GLN A 172 10.80 -3.62 -20.49
CA GLN A 172 11.87 -2.63 -20.72
C GLN A 172 11.68 -1.85 -22.03
N TYR A 173 11.24 -2.54 -23.09
CA TYR A 173 10.96 -1.92 -24.37
C TYR A 173 9.78 -0.95 -24.26
N TRP A 174 8.65 -1.39 -23.70
CA TRP A 174 7.47 -0.56 -23.46
C TRP A 174 7.76 0.67 -22.61
N ALA A 175 8.57 0.53 -21.57
CA ALA A 175 9.00 1.66 -20.74
C ALA A 175 9.88 2.65 -21.53
N THR A 176 10.68 2.17 -22.48
CA THR A 176 11.56 3.01 -23.32
C THR A 176 10.76 3.82 -24.34
N ILE A 177 9.75 3.21 -24.96
CA ILE A 177 8.90 3.90 -25.94
C ILE A 177 7.77 4.70 -25.29
N GLY A 178 7.65 4.62 -23.96
CA GLY A 178 6.67 5.37 -23.20
C GLY A 178 5.23 4.85 -23.32
N LYS A 179 5.03 3.53 -23.44
CA LYS A 179 3.69 2.91 -23.38
C LYS A 179 3.08 3.18 -22.00
N SER A 180 1.81 3.57 -21.93
CA SER A 180 1.23 4.04 -20.66
C SER A 180 1.16 2.90 -19.63
N PRO A 181 1.49 3.16 -18.35
CA PRO A 181 1.20 2.22 -17.26
C PRO A 181 -0.25 1.76 -17.19
N ASP A 182 -1.20 2.60 -17.61
CA ASP A 182 -2.63 2.25 -17.66
C ASP A 182 -2.95 1.22 -18.75
N GLU A 183 -2.33 1.36 -19.93
CA GLU A 183 -2.47 0.37 -21.01
C GLU A 183 -1.86 -0.98 -20.58
N VAL A 184 -0.66 -0.96 -20.00
CA VAL A 184 0.00 -2.18 -19.52
C VAL A 184 -0.79 -2.83 -18.38
N PHE A 185 -1.41 -2.04 -17.49
CA PHE A 185 -2.30 -2.55 -16.45
C PHE A 185 -3.47 -3.36 -17.03
N GLY A 186 -4.06 -2.86 -18.13
CA GLY A 186 -5.13 -3.55 -18.85
C GLY A 186 -4.71 -4.90 -19.44
N LEU A 187 -3.46 -5.05 -19.90
CA LEU A 187 -2.94 -6.28 -20.51
C LEU A 187 -2.84 -7.44 -19.52
N PHE A 188 -2.43 -7.17 -18.28
CA PHE A 188 -2.43 -8.17 -17.21
C PHE A 188 -3.85 -8.61 -16.80
N SER A 189 -4.90 -8.07 -17.44
CA SER A 189 -6.31 -8.29 -17.09
C SER A 189 -6.63 -7.90 -15.63
N LEU A 190 -5.76 -7.11 -14.99
CA LEU A 190 -5.93 -6.65 -13.61
C LEU A 190 -7.14 -5.71 -13.49
N ALA A 191 -7.39 -4.89 -14.52
CA ALA A 191 -8.57 -4.02 -14.57
C ALA A 191 -9.91 -4.78 -14.56
N ARG A 192 -9.94 -6.04 -15.01
CA ARG A 192 -11.14 -6.90 -15.01
C ARG A 192 -11.30 -7.70 -13.72
N ALA A 193 -10.28 -7.70 -12.86
CA ALA A 193 -10.27 -8.50 -11.66
C ALA A 193 -11.21 -7.97 -10.58
N GLY A 194 -11.66 -6.71 -10.66
CA GLY A 194 -12.46 -6.09 -9.60
C GLY A 194 -11.74 -6.23 -8.26
N ASP A 195 -12.45 -6.68 -7.23
CA ASP A 195 -11.89 -6.92 -5.90
C ASP A 195 -10.79 -8.02 -5.89
N GLY A 196 -10.67 -8.80 -6.96
CA GLY A 196 -9.67 -9.84 -7.18
C GLY A 196 -8.32 -9.35 -7.73
N ILE A 197 -7.98 -8.06 -7.64
CA ILE A 197 -6.68 -7.56 -8.15
C ILE A 197 -5.48 -8.28 -7.51
N PHE A 198 -5.63 -8.73 -6.27
CA PHE A 198 -4.63 -9.50 -5.54
C PHE A 198 -4.61 -11.00 -5.89
N SER A 199 -5.53 -11.49 -6.73
CA SER A 199 -5.56 -12.89 -7.19
C SER A 199 -4.42 -13.22 -8.17
N ASN A 200 -3.80 -12.21 -8.78
CA ASN A 200 -2.58 -12.35 -9.57
C ASN A 200 -1.44 -11.49 -8.98
N PRO A 201 -0.85 -11.90 -7.84
CA PRO A 201 0.17 -11.10 -7.17
C PRO A 201 1.45 -10.96 -8.00
N GLU A 202 1.78 -11.95 -8.83
CA GLU A 202 2.93 -11.88 -9.75
C GLU A 202 2.70 -10.80 -10.81
N GLY A 203 1.56 -10.84 -11.51
CA GLY A 203 1.22 -9.83 -12.53
C GLY A 203 1.13 -8.42 -11.96
N LEU A 204 0.54 -8.26 -10.77
CA LEU A 204 0.50 -6.98 -10.07
C LEU A 204 1.90 -6.48 -9.70
N THR A 205 2.79 -7.39 -9.27
CA THR A 205 4.20 -7.07 -8.98
C THR A 205 4.93 -6.65 -10.24
N THR A 206 4.85 -7.41 -11.33
CA THR A 206 5.48 -7.09 -12.61
C THR A 206 5.00 -5.75 -13.15
N TRP A 207 3.69 -5.48 -13.09
CA TRP A 207 3.14 -4.19 -13.50
C TRP A 207 3.65 -3.04 -12.63
N ALA A 208 3.74 -3.23 -11.31
CA ALA A 208 4.26 -2.18 -10.45
C ALA A 208 5.76 -1.91 -10.68
N THR A 209 6.57 -2.94 -10.98
CA THR A 209 7.96 -2.75 -11.47
C THR A 209 7.98 -1.93 -12.74
N TYR A 210 7.06 -2.23 -13.67
CA TYR A 210 6.95 -1.51 -14.92
C TYR A 210 6.67 -0.01 -14.71
N VAL A 211 5.83 0.35 -13.74
CA VAL A 211 5.58 1.76 -13.41
C VAL A 211 6.86 2.48 -13.00
N ASP A 212 7.72 1.86 -12.17
CA ASP A 212 9.01 2.43 -11.79
C ASP A 212 9.93 2.63 -12.98
N ASP A 213 10.09 1.60 -13.81
CA ASP A 213 10.97 1.63 -14.98
C ASP A 213 10.47 2.65 -16.00
N PHE A 214 9.14 2.78 -16.14
CA PHE A 214 8.51 3.83 -16.95
C PHE A 214 8.84 5.22 -16.40
N ASN A 215 8.65 5.46 -15.09
CA ASN A 215 8.93 6.76 -14.47
C ASN A 215 10.40 7.17 -14.57
N ALA A 216 11.31 6.20 -14.39
CA ALA A 216 12.74 6.43 -14.51
C ALA A 216 13.15 6.91 -15.91
N LYS A 217 12.41 6.49 -16.95
CA LYS A 217 12.67 6.84 -18.35
C LYS A 217 11.82 8.01 -18.87
N ASN A 218 10.67 8.26 -18.25
CA ASN A 218 9.65 9.21 -18.74
C ASN A 218 9.27 10.21 -17.64
N GLN A 219 10.25 10.96 -17.13
CA GLN A 219 10.08 11.85 -15.97
C GLN A 219 8.93 12.86 -16.13
N ASN A 220 8.72 13.38 -17.34
CA ASN A 220 7.65 14.34 -17.66
C ASN A 220 6.23 13.72 -17.70
N LYS A 221 6.13 12.39 -17.66
CA LYS A 221 4.87 11.63 -17.68
C LYS A 221 4.73 10.75 -16.44
N ALA A 222 5.56 10.98 -15.42
CA ALA A 222 5.62 10.12 -14.26
C ALA A 222 4.25 9.98 -13.58
N THR A 223 3.91 8.77 -13.16
CA THR A 223 2.68 8.42 -12.45
C THR A 223 3.00 7.49 -11.28
N SER A 224 2.11 7.36 -10.31
CA SER A 224 2.29 6.35 -9.25
C SER A 224 1.40 5.13 -9.49
N THR A 225 1.84 3.97 -9.01
CA THR A 225 1.05 2.73 -8.96
C THR A 225 -0.32 2.99 -8.32
N ILE A 226 -0.35 3.71 -7.19
CA ILE A 226 -1.58 4.04 -6.45
C ILE A 226 -2.50 4.94 -7.26
N SER A 227 -1.95 5.96 -7.94
CA SER A 227 -2.74 6.87 -8.79
C SER A 227 -3.44 6.14 -9.93
N THR A 228 -2.83 5.10 -10.49
CA THR A 228 -3.50 4.26 -11.49
C THR A 228 -4.59 3.42 -10.84
N LEU A 229 -4.31 2.74 -9.72
CA LEU A 229 -5.29 1.88 -9.04
C LEU A 229 -6.53 2.66 -8.55
N ILE A 230 -6.36 3.87 -8.02
CA ILE A 230 -7.49 4.68 -7.53
C ILE A 230 -8.50 5.01 -8.65
N LYS A 231 -8.08 5.10 -9.92
CA LYS A 231 -8.99 5.31 -11.05
C LYS A 231 -10.01 4.18 -11.22
N TYR A 232 -9.67 2.97 -10.76
CA TYR A 232 -10.51 1.78 -10.88
C TYR A 232 -11.29 1.47 -9.60
N TYR A 233 -10.78 1.85 -8.43
CA TYR A 233 -11.31 1.39 -7.14
C TYR A 233 -11.77 2.50 -6.19
N ASN A 234 -11.36 3.76 -6.41
CA ASN A 234 -11.41 4.84 -5.40
C ASN A 234 -10.54 4.56 -4.16
N ASP A 235 -10.23 5.60 -3.39
CA ASP A 235 -9.29 5.52 -2.26
C ASP A 235 -9.71 4.54 -1.15
N ASP A 236 -10.95 4.60 -0.67
CA ASP A 236 -11.40 3.81 0.49
C ASP A 236 -11.48 2.31 0.18
N ALA A 237 -12.01 1.95 -0.99
CA ALA A 237 -12.06 0.55 -1.39
C ALA A 237 -10.66 0.00 -1.65
N LEU A 238 -9.77 0.76 -2.32
CA LEU A 238 -8.38 0.38 -2.53
C LEU A 238 -7.66 0.14 -1.20
N ALA A 239 -7.76 1.07 -0.26
CA ALA A 239 -7.17 0.92 1.07
C ALA A 239 -7.67 -0.34 1.78
N LYS A 240 -8.97 -0.65 1.67
CA LYS A 240 -9.57 -1.83 2.30
C LYS A 240 -9.06 -3.12 1.67
N MET A 241 -8.99 -3.18 0.35
CA MET A 241 -8.43 -4.34 -0.36
C MET A 241 -6.96 -4.57 0.00
N ILE A 242 -6.15 -3.50 0.05
CA ILE A 242 -4.74 -3.57 0.46
C ILE A 242 -4.63 -4.11 1.91
N GLU A 243 -5.43 -3.58 2.84
CA GLU A 243 -5.37 -4.00 4.24
C GLU A 243 -5.75 -5.48 4.40
N LEU A 244 -6.79 -5.93 3.71
CA LEU A 244 -7.19 -7.35 3.71
C LEU A 244 -6.12 -8.24 3.07
N ALA A 245 -5.50 -7.80 1.98
CA ALA A 245 -4.46 -8.56 1.27
C ALA A 245 -3.16 -8.74 2.07
N LYS A 246 -2.92 -7.94 3.11
CA LYS A 246 -1.79 -8.15 4.03
C LYS A 246 -1.90 -9.43 4.86
N ASN A 247 -3.10 -9.99 5.00
CA ASN A 247 -3.37 -11.15 5.86
C ASN A 247 -3.09 -12.51 5.18
N ALA A 248 -2.94 -12.56 3.86
CA ALA A 248 -2.63 -13.79 3.13
C ALA A 248 -1.15 -13.85 2.74
N GLN A 249 -0.50 -14.98 3.00
CA GLN A 249 0.95 -15.16 2.79
C GLN A 249 1.39 -14.85 1.35
N THR A 250 0.55 -15.21 0.36
CA THR A 250 0.83 -15.02 -1.07
C THR A 250 0.74 -13.56 -1.53
N THR A 251 -0.05 -12.74 -0.85
CA THR A 251 -0.30 -11.34 -1.24
C THR A 251 0.34 -10.32 -0.29
N LYS A 252 0.80 -10.77 0.88
CA LYS A 252 1.36 -9.92 1.94
C LYS A 252 2.48 -8.99 1.45
N SER A 253 3.40 -9.50 0.64
CA SER A 253 4.54 -8.71 0.15
C SER A 253 4.10 -7.54 -0.72
N ILE A 254 3.32 -7.80 -1.77
CA ILE A 254 2.83 -6.74 -2.67
C ILE A 254 1.85 -5.80 -1.97
N ALA A 255 0.99 -6.32 -1.08
CA ALA A 255 0.05 -5.51 -0.32
C ALA A 255 0.77 -4.56 0.65
N THR A 256 1.83 -5.01 1.33
CA THR A 256 2.64 -4.14 2.21
C THR A 256 3.29 -3.01 1.43
N LYS A 257 3.81 -3.29 0.23
CA LYS A 257 4.41 -2.26 -0.64
C LYS A 257 3.39 -1.26 -1.17
N LEU A 258 2.21 -1.74 -1.59
CA LEU A 258 1.10 -0.87 -1.99
C LEU A 258 0.60 -0.03 -0.80
N ASN A 259 0.55 -0.58 0.41
CA ASN A 259 0.20 0.17 1.61
C ASN A 259 1.21 1.32 1.84
N ALA A 260 2.51 1.04 1.80
CA ALA A 260 3.54 2.07 1.93
C ALA A 260 3.43 3.15 0.85
N ALA A 261 3.22 2.75 -0.41
CA ALA A 261 3.00 3.70 -1.51
C ALA A 261 1.74 4.55 -1.32
N GLN A 262 0.66 3.97 -0.76
CA GLN A 262 -0.58 4.70 -0.47
C GLN A 262 -0.37 5.75 0.62
N MET A 263 0.31 5.39 1.72
CA MET A 263 0.67 6.34 2.79
C MET A 263 1.51 7.50 2.25
N ASN A 264 2.52 7.19 1.43
CA ASN A 264 3.38 8.19 0.81
C ASN A 264 2.60 9.09 -0.15
N GLY A 265 1.67 8.51 -0.92
CA GLY A 265 0.79 9.27 -1.80
C GLY A 265 -0.05 10.30 -1.03
N TRP A 266 -0.61 9.92 0.12
CA TRP A 266 -1.38 10.83 0.96
C TRP A 266 -0.51 11.93 1.58
N LEU A 267 0.69 11.60 2.10
CA LEU A 267 1.63 12.58 2.65
C LEU A 267 2.11 13.59 1.60
N ASN A 268 2.54 13.10 0.43
CA ASN A 268 3.02 13.94 -0.66
C ASN A 268 1.91 14.84 -1.23
N SER A 269 0.65 14.45 -1.07
CA SER A 269 -0.52 15.26 -1.43
C SER A 269 -0.93 16.24 -0.32
N GLY A 270 -0.18 16.31 0.78
CA GLY A 270 -0.44 17.20 1.91
C GLY A 270 -1.68 16.85 2.73
N LYS A 271 -2.18 15.60 2.67
CA LYS A 271 -3.38 15.19 3.42
C LYS A 271 -3.10 15.12 4.91
N SER A 272 -3.92 15.78 5.72
CA SER A 272 -3.88 15.59 7.17
C SER A 272 -4.40 14.22 7.59
N ALA A 273 -4.14 13.83 8.84
CA ALA A 273 -4.75 12.62 9.39
C ALA A 273 -6.30 12.69 9.38
N ASP A 274 -6.89 13.87 9.59
CA ASP A 274 -8.35 14.07 9.51
C ASP A 274 -8.88 13.92 8.07
N ASP A 275 -8.13 14.40 7.08
CA ASP A 275 -8.49 14.23 5.66
C ASP A 275 -8.50 12.75 5.30
N VAL A 276 -7.49 11.99 5.74
CA VAL A 276 -7.42 10.55 5.51
C VAL A 276 -8.52 9.80 6.27
N PHE A 277 -8.87 10.23 7.48
CA PHE A 277 -10.01 9.65 8.24
C PHE A 277 -11.30 9.71 7.43
N THR A 278 -11.60 10.88 6.87
CA THR A 278 -12.80 11.13 6.05
C THR A 278 -12.72 10.44 4.69
N LEU A 279 -11.53 10.44 4.06
CA LEU A 279 -11.27 9.78 2.78
C LEU A 279 -11.48 8.26 2.88
N LEU A 280 -11.13 7.65 4.01
CA LEU A 280 -11.40 6.24 4.32
C LEU A 280 -12.84 5.99 4.81
N LYS A 281 -13.71 7.03 4.76
CA LYS A 281 -15.11 7.01 5.22
C LYS A 281 -15.27 6.55 6.66
N LEU A 282 -14.23 6.73 7.49
CA LEU A 282 -14.29 6.32 8.88
C LEU A 282 -15.28 7.19 9.65
N ASP A 283 -15.44 8.48 9.31
CA ASP A 283 -16.43 9.42 9.86
C ASP A 283 -17.89 8.94 9.79
N LYS A 284 -18.18 7.95 8.93
CA LYS A 284 -19.50 7.35 8.75
C LYS A 284 -19.62 5.97 9.40
N SER A 285 -18.59 5.53 10.11
CA SER A 285 -18.45 4.16 10.64
C SER A 285 -18.45 4.13 12.18
N ALA A 286 -19.16 5.04 12.84
CA ALA A 286 -19.10 5.23 14.30
C ALA A 286 -19.34 3.95 15.12
N ASP A 287 -20.32 3.13 14.71
CA ASP A 287 -20.74 1.94 15.46
C ASP A 287 -19.77 0.77 15.36
N ASP A 288 -19.00 0.70 14.28
CA ASP A 288 -18.07 -0.41 13.98
C ASP A 288 -16.64 0.08 13.73
N LEU A 289 -16.31 1.29 14.17
CA LEU A 289 -15.03 1.94 13.88
C LEU A 289 -13.85 1.03 14.20
N PHE A 290 -13.81 0.49 15.42
CA PHE A 290 -12.70 -0.33 15.89
C PHE A 290 -12.66 -1.75 15.29
N LYS A 291 -13.73 -2.16 14.59
CA LYS A 291 -13.80 -3.42 13.83
C LYS A 291 -13.52 -3.21 12.33
N ASN A 292 -13.56 -1.95 11.87
CA ASN A 292 -13.31 -1.62 10.49
C ASN A 292 -11.80 -1.79 10.20
N PRO A 293 -11.40 -2.62 9.21
CA PRO A 293 -9.98 -2.81 8.89
C PRO A 293 -9.26 -1.50 8.55
N LEU A 294 -9.97 -0.50 8.01
CA LEU A 294 -9.41 0.81 7.68
C LEU A 294 -9.02 1.64 8.91
N TYR A 295 -9.50 1.29 10.11
CA TYR A 295 -9.06 1.93 11.35
C TYR A 295 -7.55 1.73 11.58
N THR A 296 -7.04 0.52 11.34
CA THR A 296 -5.60 0.21 11.44
C THR A 296 -4.81 1.00 10.39
N THR A 297 -5.32 1.07 9.16
CA THR A 297 -4.73 1.86 8.08
C THR A 297 -4.61 3.34 8.48
N TRP A 298 -5.69 3.92 9.00
CA TRP A 298 -5.70 5.31 9.43
C TRP A 298 -4.79 5.59 10.64
N THR A 299 -4.81 4.74 11.67
CA THR A 299 -3.98 4.93 12.87
C THR A 299 -2.49 4.88 12.52
N THR A 300 -2.09 3.99 11.61
CA THR A 300 -0.72 3.94 11.07
C THR A 300 -0.38 5.23 10.32
N TYR A 301 -1.27 5.71 9.45
CA TYR A 301 -1.08 6.98 8.75
C TYR A 301 -0.91 8.16 9.72
N MET A 302 -1.81 8.27 10.71
CA MET A 302 -1.77 9.34 11.72
C MET A 302 -0.42 9.36 12.45
N GLN A 303 0.11 8.20 12.82
CA GLN A 303 1.43 8.10 13.46
C GLN A 303 2.55 8.62 12.55
N ILE A 304 2.57 8.21 11.28
CA ILE A 304 3.55 8.70 10.30
C ILE A 304 3.40 10.21 10.10
N PHE A 305 2.18 10.69 9.92
CA PHE A 305 1.88 12.11 9.74
C PHE A 305 2.36 12.95 10.93
N ASN A 306 2.08 12.52 12.16
CA ASN A 306 2.50 13.21 13.38
C ASN A 306 4.02 13.25 13.53
N GLN A 307 4.73 12.18 13.15
CA GLN A 307 6.19 12.15 13.18
C GLN A 307 6.80 13.14 12.18
N GLN A 308 6.20 13.27 10.99
CA GLN A 308 6.64 14.21 9.97
C GLN A 308 6.18 15.66 10.20
N ASN A 309 5.12 15.86 10.98
CA ASN A 309 4.53 17.17 11.25
C ASN A 309 4.34 17.42 12.76
N PRO A 310 5.41 17.51 13.57
CA PRO A 310 5.28 17.64 15.03
C PRO A 310 4.48 18.86 15.52
N GLY A 311 4.42 19.93 14.71
CA GLY A 311 3.67 21.14 15.05
C GLY A 311 2.17 21.06 14.78
N ASN A 312 1.70 20.06 14.03
CA ASN A 312 0.30 19.88 13.63
C ASN A 312 -0.19 18.46 13.96
N ASN A 313 0.33 17.85 15.03
CA ASN A 313 -0.05 16.50 15.40
C ASN A 313 -1.53 16.42 15.84
N THR A 314 -2.14 15.26 15.62
CA THR A 314 -3.47 14.92 16.14
C THR A 314 -3.43 13.58 16.88
N ASP A 315 -4.50 13.20 17.54
CA ASP A 315 -4.65 11.89 18.17
C ASP A 315 -6.03 11.29 17.90
N LEU A 316 -6.19 10.02 18.30
CA LEU A 316 -7.45 9.29 18.16
C LEU A 316 -8.62 10.09 18.70
N PHE A 317 -8.59 10.46 19.98
CA PHE A 317 -9.73 11.06 20.66
C PHE A 317 -10.01 12.48 20.17
N THR A 318 -8.99 13.24 19.80
CA THR A 318 -9.15 14.55 19.12
C THR A 318 -9.93 14.39 17.81
N THR A 319 -9.58 13.37 17.02
CA THR A 319 -10.28 13.05 15.77
C THR A 319 -11.71 12.57 16.03
N LEU A 320 -11.93 11.70 17.02
CA LEU A 320 -13.27 11.22 17.38
C LEU A 320 -14.16 12.35 17.92
N GLU A 321 -13.62 13.29 18.67
CA GLU A 321 -14.36 14.47 19.15
C GLU A 321 -14.79 15.33 17.96
N LYS A 322 -13.92 15.52 16.97
CA LYS A 322 -14.23 16.31 15.77
C LYS A 322 -15.34 15.67 14.92
N HIS A 323 -15.21 14.37 14.61
CA HIS A 323 -16.11 13.70 13.67
C HIS A 323 -17.39 13.14 14.32
N TYR A 324 -17.32 12.75 15.59
CA TYR A 324 -18.44 12.14 16.31
C TYR A 324 -18.92 12.96 17.50
N LYS A 325 -18.28 14.09 17.84
CA LYS A 325 -18.56 14.82 19.09
C LYS A 325 -18.36 13.93 20.32
N SER A 326 -17.49 12.92 20.18
CA SER A 326 -17.33 11.73 21.02
C SER A 326 -18.65 11.23 21.58
N LYS A 327 -19.52 10.74 20.68
CA LYS A 327 -20.72 10.00 21.07
C LYS A 327 -20.36 9.01 22.20
N PRO A 328 -21.03 9.05 23.35
CA PRO A 328 -20.72 8.23 24.52
C PRO A 328 -20.53 6.74 24.19
N LYS A 329 -21.35 6.22 23.26
CA LYS A 329 -21.24 4.85 22.73
C LYS A 329 -19.85 4.51 22.15
N ILE A 330 -19.18 5.44 21.47
CA ILE A 330 -17.85 5.19 20.89
C ILE A 330 -16.78 5.09 21.99
N LEU A 331 -16.94 5.84 23.08
CA LEU A 331 -16.05 5.77 24.23
C LEU A 331 -16.29 4.49 25.03
N GLU A 332 -17.55 4.05 25.15
CA GLU A 332 -17.87 2.73 25.72
C GLU A 332 -17.33 1.58 24.87
N GLU A 333 -17.40 1.68 23.55
CA GLU A 333 -16.78 0.69 22.66
C GLU A 333 -15.25 0.70 22.80
N ALA A 334 -14.63 1.89 22.86
CA ALA A 334 -13.18 2.03 23.05
C ALA A 334 -12.71 1.35 24.35
N LYS A 335 -13.48 1.42 25.43
CA LYS A 335 -13.13 0.75 26.71
C LYS A 335 -13.04 -0.77 26.61
N LYS A 336 -13.68 -1.39 25.62
CA LYS A 336 -13.55 -2.85 25.40
C LYS A 336 -12.15 -3.26 24.93
N TYR A 337 -11.34 -2.30 24.49
CA TYR A 337 -9.98 -2.52 24.05
C TYR A 337 -9.01 -2.10 25.17
N PRO A 338 -8.21 -3.03 25.75
CA PRO A 338 -7.33 -2.72 26.88
C PRO A 338 -6.34 -1.58 26.61
N SER A 339 -5.93 -1.41 25.35
CA SER A 339 -5.05 -0.32 24.91
C SER A 339 -5.68 1.07 24.95
N LEU A 340 -7.02 1.16 24.96
CA LEU A 340 -7.76 2.43 24.90
C LEU A 340 -8.55 2.72 26.19
N GLU A 341 -8.72 1.73 27.06
CA GLU A 341 -9.59 1.79 28.25
C GLU A 341 -9.26 2.98 29.17
N ALA A 342 -8.01 3.14 29.56
CA ALA A 342 -7.60 4.20 30.48
C ALA A 342 -7.85 5.61 29.89
N ALA A 343 -7.54 5.79 28.59
CA ALA A 343 -7.73 7.06 27.91
C ALA A 343 -9.23 7.38 27.67
N ALA A 344 -10.01 6.38 27.26
CA ALA A 344 -11.46 6.52 27.08
C ALA A 344 -12.17 6.84 28.41
N THR A 345 -11.79 6.17 29.49
CA THR A 345 -12.33 6.40 30.84
C THR A 345 -11.98 7.80 31.34
N LYS A 346 -10.72 8.22 31.18
CA LYS A 346 -10.30 9.58 31.54
C LYS A 346 -11.08 10.65 30.76
N LEU A 347 -11.23 10.48 29.45
CA LEU A 347 -11.95 11.45 28.62
C LEU A 347 -13.43 11.58 29.03
N GLN A 348 -14.08 10.47 29.38
CA GLN A 348 -15.43 10.53 29.93
C GLN A 348 -15.50 11.23 31.29
N ALA A 349 -14.56 10.95 32.19
CA ALA A 349 -14.49 11.63 33.48
C ALA A 349 -14.30 13.15 33.28
N ASP A 350 -13.41 13.57 32.37
CA ASP A 350 -13.17 14.97 32.05
C ASP A 350 -14.43 15.65 31.45
N LYS A 351 -15.21 14.95 30.61
CA LYS A 351 -16.50 15.46 30.10
C LYS A 351 -17.52 15.65 31.22
N ILE A 352 -17.66 14.69 32.13
CA ILE A 352 -18.56 14.81 33.29
C ILE A 352 -18.16 16.00 34.17
N GLN A 353 -16.86 16.15 34.45
CA GLN A 353 -16.36 17.30 35.21
C GLN A 353 -16.63 18.64 34.48
N SER A 354 -16.51 18.66 33.15
CA SER A 354 -16.87 19.84 32.35
C SER A 354 -18.36 20.20 32.48
N TYR A 355 -19.26 19.22 32.45
CA TYR A 355 -20.69 19.44 32.64
C TYR A 355 -21.02 19.95 34.04
N LEU A 356 -20.39 19.39 35.08
CA LEU A 356 -20.50 19.88 36.46
C LEU A 356 -20.04 21.33 36.59
N GLY A 357 -18.88 21.67 36.01
CA GLY A 357 -18.35 23.03 36.00
C GLY A 357 -19.25 24.03 35.27
N ARG A 358 -19.95 23.58 34.23
CA ARG A 358 -20.93 24.37 33.47
C ARG A 358 -22.33 24.38 34.10
N LYS A 359 -22.55 23.66 35.20
CA LYS A 359 -23.85 23.53 35.88
C LYS A 359 -24.97 23.03 34.96
N ILE A 360 -24.64 22.16 34.01
CA ILE A 360 -25.64 21.49 33.17
C ILE A 360 -26.48 20.57 34.06
N SER A 361 -27.81 20.58 33.89
CA SER A 361 -28.72 19.78 34.72
C SER A 361 -28.46 18.27 34.50
N PRO A 362 -28.70 17.42 35.50
CA PRO A 362 -28.59 15.97 35.33
C PRO A 362 -29.42 15.43 34.16
N ASP A 363 -30.61 15.98 33.92
CA ASP A 363 -31.48 15.57 32.80
C ASP A 363 -30.85 15.92 31.44
N GLU A 364 -30.23 17.09 31.33
CA GLU A 364 -29.55 17.49 30.09
C GLU A 364 -28.23 16.72 29.90
N VAL A 365 -27.50 16.41 30.96
CA VAL A 365 -26.34 15.50 30.91
C VAL A 365 -26.77 14.10 30.46
N PHE A 366 -27.90 13.59 30.95
CA PHE A 366 -28.44 12.29 30.55
C PHE A 366 -28.75 12.24 29.03
N TYR A 367 -29.36 13.30 28.50
CA TYR A 367 -29.62 13.44 27.06
C TYR A 367 -28.32 13.56 26.23
N GLN A 368 -27.37 14.39 26.67
CA GLN A 368 -26.07 14.57 26.03
C GLN A 368 -25.20 13.31 26.09
N LEU A 369 -25.36 12.49 27.13
CA LEU A 369 -24.73 11.19 27.25
C LEU A 369 -25.49 10.09 26.48
N SER A 370 -26.62 10.41 25.85
CA SER A 370 -27.41 9.49 25.00
C SER A 370 -27.60 8.10 25.63
N LEU A 371 -27.80 8.06 26.95
CA LEU A 371 -28.02 6.83 27.71
C LEU A 371 -29.37 6.16 27.41
N GLU A 372 -30.22 6.79 26.60
CA GLU A 372 -31.53 6.30 26.19
C GLU A 372 -31.50 4.94 25.46
N GLN A 373 -30.40 4.59 24.76
CA GLN A 373 -30.26 3.30 24.07
C GLN A 373 -29.58 2.21 24.92
N SER A 374 -29.02 2.56 26.08
CA SER A 374 -28.40 1.61 27.02
C SER A 374 -29.39 1.10 28.07
N SER A 375 -30.68 1.02 27.75
CA SER A 375 -31.79 0.63 28.63
C SER A 375 -31.74 -0.82 29.15
N ASN A 376 -30.61 -1.51 29.05
CA ASN A 376 -30.33 -2.75 29.79
C ASN A 376 -29.45 -2.55 31.03
N VAL A 377 -29.04 -1.31 31.36
CA VAL A 377 -28.46 -1.01 32.67
C VAL A 377 -29.55 -0.33 33.51
N SER A 378 -30.20 -1.13 34.36
CA SER A 378 -31.11 -0.65 35.40
C SER A 378 -30.32 0.20 36.41
N ILE A 379 -30.22 1.51 36.17
CA ILE A 379 -29.64 2.48 37.12
C ILE A 379 -30.71 3.04 38.07
N LEU A 380 -31.99 2.79 37.81
CA LEU A 380 -33.06 3.13 38.74
C LEU A 380 -33.36 1.91 39.62
N GLY A 381 -32.73 1.86 40.80
CA GLY A 381 -33.20 1.00 41.87
C GLY A 381 -34.63 1.39 42.23
N SER A 382 -35.60 0.62 41.75
CA SER A 382 -37.00 0.73 42.13
C SER A 382 -37.16 0.24 43.57
N SER A 383 -37.29 1.17 44.51
CA SER A 383 -37.88 0.91 45.82
C SER A 383 -39.34 1.37 45.79
N ILE A 384 -40.26 0.39 45.86
CA ILE A 384 -41.62 0.58 46.39
C ILE A 384 -41.66 -0.13 47.75
#